data_AF-M1XPN5-F1
#
_entry.id   AF-M1XPN5-F1
#
_cell.length_a   1.000
_cell.length_b   1.000
_cell.length_c   1.000
_cell.angle_alpha   90.00
_cell.angle_beta   90.00
_cell.angle_gamma   90.00
#
_symmetry.space_group_name_H-M   'P 1'
#
loop_
_entity.id
_entity.type
_entity.pdbx_description
1 polymer ?
#
loop_
_entity_poly.entity_id
_entity_poly.type
_entity_poly.pdbx_seq_one_letter_code
_entity_poly.pdbx_strand_id
1 'polypeptide(L)'
;MGHRTLVAYDRDGYDLHYSHWGVAPDELTPETPFGGPPNDGWARERAAELQEAAGGRLTEDDGHAVDPDPVATGVSFVDLAAYVDPIEHEALYVVDGAFSVRTYLVFGLEGRHVGRTDGPAVALVGYDGSTDAAYLRGWMAGGRAVRGACGPDDGAIVRALRWLDPDRGTVVWLTGGSREDPGAGAGAVR
;
A
#
# COMPACT_ATOMS: atom_id res chain seq x y z
N MET A 1 -9.80 -10.97 1.13
CA MET A 1 -9.63 -9.69 0.41
C MET A 1 -8.12 -9.51 0.30
N GLY A 2 -7.57 -9.40 -0.90
CA GLY A 2 -6.12 -9.50 -1.12
C GLY A 2 -5.36 -8.36 -0.44
N HIS A 3 -4.20 -8.66 0.14
CA HIS A 3 -3.32 -7.71 0.83
C HIS A 3 -2.56 -6.83 -0.17
N ARG A 4 -3.29 -6.12 -1.04
CA ARG A 4 -2.66 -5.29 -2.08
C ARG A 4 -1.80 -4.24 -1.41
N THR A 5 -0.52 -4.27 -1.72
CA THR A 5 0.50 -3.49 -1.01
C THR A 5 1.25 -2.65 -2.02
N LEU A 6 1.43 -1.37 -1.71
CA LEU A 6 2.38 -0.52 -2.40
C LEU A 6 3.74 -0.61 -1.71
N VAL A 7 4.81 -0.66 -2.48
CA VAL A 7 6.18 -0.70 -1.97
C VAL A 7 6.97 0.43 -2.59
N ALA A 8 7.42 1.38 -1.77
CA ALA A 8 8.15 2.56 -2.18
C ALA A 8 9.64 2.42 -1.80
N TYR A 9 10.53 2.26 -2.77
CA TYR A 9 11.98 2.22 -2.54
C TYR A 9 12.56 3.63 -2.61
N ASP A 10 13.34 4.03 -1.59
CA ASP A 10 14.00 5.32 -1.54
C ASP A 10 15.24 5.36 -2.46
N ARG A 11 15.20 6.20 -3.49
CA ARG A 11 16.23 6.41 -4.52
C ARG A 11 16.42 7.91 -4.79
N ASP A 12 16.54 8.72 -3.74
CA ASP A 12 16.50 10.20 -3.84
C ASP A 12 15.16 10.69 -4.40
N GLY A 13 14.08 10.02 -3.97
CA GLY A 13 12.76 9.99 -4.56
C GLY A 13 12.27 8.54 -4.57
N TYR A 14 10.95 8.31 -4.46
CA TYR A 14 10.41 6.96 -4.35
C TYR A 14 10.11 6.34 -5.70
N ASP A 15 10.65 5.15 -5.92
CA ASP A 15 10.17 4.21 -6.93
C ASP A 15 9.05 3.38 -6.32
N LEU A 16 7.85 3.54 -6.84
CA LEU A 16 6.63 2.94 -6.31
C LEU A 16 6.27 1.69 -7.10
N HIS A 17 6.21 0.56 -6.41
CA HIS A 17 5.88 -0.75 -6.94
C HIS A 17 4.58 -1.28 -6.34
N TYR A 18 4.01 -2.29 -6.99
CA TYR A 18 2.75 -2.87 -6.60
C TYR A 18 2.90 -4.36 -6.30
N SER A 19 2.24 -4.83 -5.24
CA SER A 19 2.12 -6.25 -4.91
C SER A 19 0.65 -6.63 -4.84
N HIS A 20 0.25 -7.60 -5.67
CA HIS A 20 -1.15 -8.05 -5.75
C HIS A 20 -1.56 -8.87 -4.52
N TRP A 21 -0.63 -9.67 -3.99
CA TRP A 21 -0.86 -10.63 -2.91
C TRP A 21 -0.30 -10.17 -1.56
N GLY A 22 0.41 -9.04 -1.54
CA GLY A 22 1.20 -8.59 -0.41
C GLY A 22 2.56 -9.26 -0.38
N VAL A 23 3.45 -8.70 0.44
CA VAL A 23 4.79 -9.23 0.70
C VAL A 23 5.07 -9.13 2.20
N ALA A 24 5.85 -10.05 2.75
CA ALA A 24 6.30 -9.91 4.13
C ALA A 24 7.43 -8.86 4.16
N PRO A 25 7.41 -7.85 5.07
CA PRO A 25 8.45 -6.83 5.12
C PRO A 25 9.87 -7.40 5.25
N ASP A 26 10.03 -8.53 5.93
CA ASP A 26 11.30 -9.23 6.14
C ASP A 26 11.81 -10.00 4.91
N GLU A 27 10.98 -10.18 3.88
CA GLU A 27 11.39 -10.78 2.60
C GLU A 27 11.97 -9.74 1.62
N LEU A 28 11.84 -8.45 1.91
CA LEU A 28 12.41 -7.36 1.12
C LEU A 28 13.84 -7.11 1.56
N THR A 29 14.79 -7.73 0.88
CA THR A 29 16.22 -7.69 1.21
C THR A 29 17.05 -7.22 0.01
N PRO A 30 18.32 -6.83 0.19
CA PRO A 30 19.19 -6.55 -0.95
C PRO A 30 19.30 -7.73 -1.95
N GLU A 31 19.25 -8.96 -1.45
CA GLU A 31 19.28 -10.19 -2.25
C GLU A 31 17.94 -10.49 -2.94
N THR A 32 16.83 -10.11 -2.31
CA THR A 32 15.46 -10.27 -2.81
C THR A 32 14.68 -8.97 -2.74
N PRO A 33 15.04 -7.98 -3.57
CA PRO A 33 14.48 -6.64 -3.42
C PRO A 33 12.97 -6.65 -3.57
N PHE A 34 12.40 -7.50 -4.42
CA PHE A 34 10.96 -7.58 -4.71
C PHE A 34 10.25 -8.76 -4.02
N GLY A 35 10.88 -9.40 -3.03
CA GLY A 35 10.38 -10.65 -2.43
C GLY A 35 10.26 -11.80 -3.44
N GLY A 36 9.83 -12.97 -2.97
CA GLY A 36 9.90 -14.19 -3.79
C GLY A 36 11.35 -14.68 -3.97
N PRO A 37 11.55 -15.97 -4.25
CA PRO A 37 12.60 -16.70 -3.54
C PRO A 37 13.99 -16.57 -4.16
N PRO A 38 15.07 -16.56 -3.35
CA PRO A 38 16.34 -17.11 -3.77
C PRO A 38 16.42 -18.57 -3.26
N ASN A 39 15.48 -19.46 -3.62
CA ASN A 39 15.52 -20.85 -3.14
C ASN A 39 15.66 -21.91 -4.26
N ASP A 40 16.41 -22.92 -3.85
CA ASP A 40 16.98 -24.13 -4.39
C ASP A 40 16.11 -24.88 -5.41
N GLY A 41 16.79 -25.37 -6.47
CA GLY A 41 16.18 -25.84 -7.73
C GLY A 41 15.06 -26.89 -7.61
N TRP A 42 14.92 -27.57 -6.47
CA TRP A 42 13.90 -28.60 -6.26
C TRP A 42 12.46 -28.03 -6.22
N ALA A 43 12.27 -26.80 -5.70
CA ALA A 43 10.96 -26.16 -5.65
C ALA A 43 10.52 -25.65 -7.05
N ARG A 44 11.49 -25.20 -7.86
CA ARG A 44 11.27 -24.80 -9.26
C ARG A 44 10.90 -25.98 -10.16
N GLU A 45 11.60 -27.10 -10.01
CA GLU A 45 11.28 -28.34 -10.76
C GLU A 45 9.86 -28.83 -10.45
N ARG A 46 9.44 -28.79 -9.17
CA ARG A 46 8.08 -29.17 -8.75
C ARG A 46 6.98 -28.25 -9.27
N ALA A 47 7.22 -26.94 -9.33
CA ALA A 47 6.26 -25.99 -9.88
C ALA A 47 6.12 -26.13 -11.41
N ALA A 48 7.25 -26.34 -12.11
CA ALA A 48 7.26 -26.61 -13.55
C ALA A 48 6.50 -27.89 -13.91
N GLU A 49 6.68 -28.98 -13.15
CA GLU A 49 5.93 -30.24 -13.33
C GLU A 49 4.40 -30.04 -13.25
N LEU A 50 3.93 -29.17 -12.36
CA LEU A 50 2.50 -28.91 -12.16
C LEU A 50 1.91 -27.99 -13.25
N GLN A 51 2.66 -27.00 -13.73
CA GLN A 51 2.24 -26.11 -14.82
C GLN A 51 2.20 -26.84 -16.17
N GLU A 52 3.16 -27.74 -16.43
CA GLU A 52 3.20 -28.54 -17.66
C GLU A 52 2.01 -29.52 -17.74
N ALA A 53 1.57 -30.07 -16.61
CA ALA A 53 0.40 -30.94 -16.53
C ALA A 53 -0.95 -30.23 -16.82
N ALA A 54 -1.01 -28.90 -16.73
CA ALA A 54 -2.25 -28.13 -16.86
C ALA A 54 -2.45 -27.50 -18.26
N GLY A 55 -1.47 -27.57 -19.17
CA GLY A 55 -1.60 -27.10 -20.56
C GLY A 55 -1.98 -25.61 -20.73
N GLY A 56 -1.89 -24.80 -19.67
CA GLY A 56 -2.35 -23.42 -19.62
C GLY A 56 -1.16 -22.47 -19.52
N ARG A 57 -0.92 -21.69 -20.59
CA ARG A 57 0.04 -20.59 -20.57
C ARG A 57 -0.58 -19.38 -19.90
N LEU A 58 -0.27 -19.17 -18.63
CA LEU A 58 -0.26 -17.83 -18.03
C LEU A 58 1.22 -17.51 -17.78
N THR A 59 1.81 -16.71 -18.66
CA THR A 59 3.14 -16.11 -18.42
C THR A 59 2.94 -14.85 -17.60
N GLU A 60 2.50 -15.02 -16.35
CA GLU A 60 2.67 -14.00 -15.33
C GLU A 60 3.94 -14.42 -14.57
N ASP A 61 4.85 -13.47 -14.35
CA ASP A 61 6.14 -13.75 -13.71
C ASP A 61 5.91 -14.08 -12.24
N ASP A 62 5.62 -15.35 -11.95
CA ASP A 62 5.38 -15.91 -10.60
C ASP A 62 6.65 -15.84 -9.69
N GLY A 63 7.73 -15.18 -10.11
CA GLY A 63 9.02 -15.13 -9.43
C GLY A 63 9.11 -14.13 -8.28
N HIS A 64 8.30 -13.07 -8.29
CA HIS A 64 8.42 -11.95 -7.35
C HIS A 64 7.10 -11.64 -6.63
N ALA A 65 7.19 -11.34 -5.34
CA ALA A 65 6.02 -10.97 -4.54
C ALA A 65 5.57 -9.53 -4.83
N VAL A 66 6.49 -8.69 -5.31
CA VAL A 66 6.30 -7.30 -5.74
C VAL A 66 6.62 -7.23 -7.23
N ASP A 67 5.81 -6.51 -8.00
CA ASP A 67 6.09 -6.25 -9.41
C ASP A 67 7.39 -5.44 -9.56
N PRO A 68 8.42 -5.96 -10.25
CA PRO A 68 9.68 -5.26 -10.45
C PRO A 68 9.54 -3.98 -11.29
N ASP A 69 8.49 -3.86 -12.10
CA ASP A 69 8.25 -2.66 -12.90
C ASP A 69 7.57 -1.58 -12.05
N PRO A 70 8.20 -0.40 -11.85
CA PRO A 70 7.61 0.64 -11.02
C PRO A 70 6.40 1.28 -11.70
N VAL A 71 5.34 1.47 -10.91
CA VAL A 71 4.13 2.24 -11.27
C VAL A 71 4.46 3.73 -11.44
N ALA A 72 5.42 4.23 -10.66
CA ALA A 72 5.94 5.59 -10.74
C ALA A 72 7.36 5.67 -10.16
N THR A 73 8.14 6.65 -10.60
CA THR A 73 9.52 6.86 -10.13
C THR A 73 9.74 8.30 -9.69
N GLY A 74 10.68 8.51 -8.76
CA GLY A 74 11.03 9.84 -8.25
C GLY A 74 9.90 10.57 -7.50
N VAL A 75 8.95 9.82 -6.93
CA VAL A 75 7.78 10.40 -6.23
C VAL A 75 8.19 10.91 -4.85
N SER A 76 7.70 12.07 -4.41
CA SER A 76 7.93 12.53 -3.03
C SER A 76 7.05 11.77 -2.03
N PHE A 77 7.43 11.70 -0.76
CA PHE A 77 6.63 11.00 0.26
C PHE A 77 5.18 11.54 0.33
N VAL A 78 5.02 12.86 0.21
CA VAL A 78 3.72 13.52 0.28
C VAL A 78 2.87 13.19 -0.95
N ASP A 79 3.49 13.03 -2.12
CA ASP A 79 2.80 12.76 -3.39
C ASP A 79 2.42 11.28 -3.57
N LEU A 80 2.94 10.37 -2.73
CA LEU A 80 2.47 8.98 -2.67
C LEU A 80 0.94 8.91 -2.46
N ALA A 81 0.36 9.92 -1.80
CA ALA A 81 -1.08 10.03 -1.58
C ALA A 81 -1.92 9.95 -2.88
N ALA A 82 -1.36 10.38 -4.01
CA ALA A 82 -2.04 10.34 -5.30
C ALA A 82 -2.15 8.91 -5.88
N TYR A 83 -1.34 7.98 -5.38
CA TYR A 83 -1.30 6.57 -5.81
C TYR A 83 -1.99 5.63 -4.82
N VAL A 84 -2.19 6.07 -3.58
CA VAL A 84 -2.85 5.27 -2.55
C VAL A 84 -4.37 5.37 -2.71
N ASP A 85 -4.96 4.35 -3.34
CA ASP A 85 -6.38 4.07 -3.24
C ASP A 85 -6.68 3.28 -1.94
N PRO A 86 -7.41 3.82 -0.95
CA PRO A 86 -7.70 3.12 0.30
C PRO A 86 -8.78 2.03 0.21
N ILE A 87 -9.46 1.89 -0.92
CA ILE A 87 -10.37 0.78 -1.22
C ILE A 87 -9.56 -0.41 -1.72
N GLU A 88 -8.56 -0.15 -2.56
CA GLU A 88 -7.74 -1.19 -3.16
C GLU A 88 -6.55 -1.57 -2.28
N HIS A 89 -5.80 -0.59 -1.79
CA HIS A 89 -4.56 -0.81 -1.05
C HIS A 89 -4.84 -0.98 0.44
N GLU A 90 -4.26 -2.04 1.00
CA GLU A 90 -4.30 -2.30 2.44
C GLU A 90 -3.07 -1.72 3.15
N ALA A 91 -1.92 -1.71 2.48
CA ALA A 91 -0.66 -1.33 3.09
C ALA A 91 0.23 -0.53 2.12
N LEU A 92 1.13 0.24 2.72
CA LEU A 92 2.24 0.90 2.07
C LEU A 92 3.51 0.56 2.86
N TYR A 93 4.53 0.06 2.17
CA TYR A 93 5.86 -0.13 2.73
C TYR A 93 6.81 0.88 2.13
N VAL A 94 7.69 1.44 2.96
CA VAL A 94 8.77 2.31 2.51
C VAL A 94 10.08 1.64 2.85
N VAL A 95 10.83 1.27 1.82
CA VAL A 95 12.12 0.58 1.91
C VAL A 95 13.21 1.62 1.71
N ASP A 96 14.09 1.80 2.69
CA ASP A 96 15.22 2.71 2.55
C ASP A 96 16.42 2.05 1.83
N GLY A 97 17.48 2.82 1.60
CA GLY A 97 18.70 2.31 0.94
C GLY A 97 19.46 1.22 1.71
N ALA A 98 19.15 1.00 2.99
CA ALA A 98 19.67 -0.07 3.82
C ALA A 98 18.70 -1.26 3.92
N PHE A 99 17.60 -1.25 3.16
CA PHE A 99 16.50 -2.21 3.24
C PHE A 99 15.82 -2.27 4.61
N SER A 100 15.83 -1.17 5.36
CA SER A 100 14.91 -1.00 6.49
C SER A 100 13.52 -0.70 5.96
N VAL A 101 12.53 -1.51 6.39
CA VAL A 101 11.15 -1.39 5.93
C VAL A 101 10.30 -0.69 6.99
N ARG A 102 9.87 0.53 6.69
CA ARG A 102 8.79 1.20 7.45
C ARG A 102 7.46 0.70 6.91
N THR A 103 6.60 0.24 7.82
CA THR A 103 5.32 -0.36 7.43
C THR A 103 4.15 0.52 7.83
N TYR A 104 3.18 0.67 6.93
CA TYR A 104 1.98 1.46 7.14
C TYR A 104 0.74 0.68 6.70
N LEU A 105 -0.31 0.73 7.50
CA LEU A 105 -1.65 0.38 7.07
C LEU A 105 -2.33 1.61 6.44
N VAL A 106 -3.04 1.40 5.34
CA VAL A 106 -3.74 2.44 4.58
C VAL A 106 -5.18 2.57 5.07
N PHE A 107 -5.60 3.81 5.32
CA PHE A 107 -6.93 4.14 5.79
C PHE A 107 -7.59 5.20 4.92
N GLY A 108 -8.76 4.85 4.38
CA GLY A 108 -9.66 5.82 3.75
C GLY A 108 -10.56 6.48 4.80
N LEU A 109 -10.56 7.80 4.80
CA LEU A 109 -11.44 8.62 5.61
C LEU A 109 -12.41 9.32 4.67
N GLU A 110 -13.65 8.87 4.68
CA GLU A 110 -14.72 9.61 4.04
C GLU A 110 -15.15 10.75 4.95
N GLY A 111 -14.86 11.97 4.51
CA GLY A 111 -15.20 13.20 5.19
C GLY A 111 -14.47 14.36 4.55
N ARG A 112 -15.16 15.48 4.29
CA ARG A 112 -14.54 16.69 3.74
C ARG A 112 -13.53 17.23 4.76
N HIS A 113 -12.23 17.10 4.49
CA HIS A 113 -11.21 17.83 5.23
C HIS A 113 -10.81 19.10 4.48
N VAL A 114 -10.50 20.14 5.26
CA VAL A 114 -10.20 21.51 4.83
C VAL A 114 -9.09 21.50 3.77
N GLY A 115 -9.44 21.90 2.54
CA GLY A 115 -8.48 22.12 1.45
C GLY A 115 -8.51 21.14 0.28
N ARG A 116 -9.31 20.06 0.33
CA ARG A 116 -9.47 19.12 -0.80
C ARG A 116 -10.96 18.94 -1.14
N THR A 117 -11.33 19.28 -2.38
CA THR A 117 -12.73 19.20 -2.84
C THR A 117 -13.13 17.84 -3.39
N ASP A 118 -12.17 16.96 -3.72
CA ASP A 118 -12.45 15.67 -4.36
C ASP A 118 -11.59 14.52 -3.79
N GLY A 119 -12.24 13.41 -3.41
CA GLY A 119 -11.63 12.14 -2.98
C GLY A 119 -11.58 11.88 -1.47
N PRO A 120 -11.47 10.61 -1.02
CA PRO A 120 -11.29 10.26 0.39
C PRO A 120 -9.93 10.75 0.90
N ALA A 121 -9.88 11.27 2.14
CA ALA A 121 -8.61 11.58 2.77
C ALA A 121 -7.91 10.28 3.18
N VAL A 122 -6.60 10.17 2.95
CA VAL A 122 -5.81 8.99 3.30
C VAL A 122 -5.03 9.23 4.59
N ALA A 123 -5.20 8.36 5.56
CA ALA A 123 -4.31 8.24 6.71
C ALA A 123 -3.45 6.98 6.58
N LEU A 124 -2.20 7.09 7.02
CA LEU A 124 -1.30 5.96 7.18
C LEU A 124 -1.13 5.70 8.68
N VAL A 125 -1.16 4.44 9.09
CA VAL A 125 -0.84 4.07 10.48
C VAL A 125 0.40 3.20 10.46
N GLY A 126 1.50 3.77 10.93
CA GLY A 126 2.77 3.08 11.09
C GLY A 126 2.67 2.02 12.18
N TYR A 127 3.27 0.86 11.99
CA TYR A 127 3.26 -0.25 12.95
C TYR A 127 4.58 -1.02 12.97
N ASP A 128 4.80 -1.78 14.05
CA ASP A 128 5.99 -2.60 14.23
C ASP A 128 5.62 -4.10 14.35
N GLY A 129 5.99 -4.86 13.32
CA GLY A 129 5.81 -6.31 13.32
C GLY A 129 4.37 -6.80 13.17
N SER A 130 4.21 -8.12 13.10
CA SER A 130 2.93 -8.76 12.75
C SER A 130 1.86 -8.68 13.86
N THR A 131 2.28 -8.53 15.12
CA THR A 131 1.36 -8.44 16.26
C THR A 131 0.61 -7.11 16.27
N ASP A 132 1.31 -6.00 16.05
CA ASP A 132 0.68 -4.69 15.96
C ASP A 132 -0.14 -4.59 14.67
N ALA A 133 0.35 -5.14 13.56
CA ALA A 133 -0.42 -5.24 12.33
C ALA A 133 -1.77 -5.95 12.54
N ALA A 134 -1.78 -7.09 13.27
CA ALA A 134 -3.01 -7.82 13.57
C ALA A 134 -3.95 -7.03 14.49
N TYR A 135 -3.41 -6.38 15.53
CA TYR A 135 -4.16 -5.51 16.42
C TYR A 135 -4.84 -4.36 15.66
N LEU A 136 -4.08 -3.63 14.85
CA LEU A 136 -4.56 -2.48 14.10
C LEU A 136 -5.59 -2.89 13.04
N ARG A 137 -5.41 -4.03 12.37
CA ARG A 137 -6.43 -4.61 11.46
C ARG A 137 -7.72 -4.94 12.18
N GLY A 138 -7.64 -5.55 13.37
CA GLY A 138 -8.82 -5.81 14.20
C GLY A 138 -9.52 -4.53 14.64
N TRP A 139 -8.75 -3.54 15.10
CA TRP A 139 -9.24 -2.22 15.49
C TRP A 139 -9.95 -1.53 14.31
N MET A 140 -9.36 -1.59 13.12
CA MET A 140 -9.94 -1.09 11.87
C MET A 140 -11.26 -1.77 11.51
N ALA A 141 -11.29 -3.09 11.54
CA ALA A 141 -12.48 -3.86 11.21
C ALA A 141 -13.63 -3.48 12.16
N GLY A 142 -13.33 -3.31 13.45
CA GLY A 142 -14.28 -2.81 14.45
C GLY A 142 -14.75 -1.38 14.14
N GLY A 143 -13.82 -0.45 13.86
CA GLY A 143 -14.16 0.93 13.51
C GLY A 143 -15.04 1.05 12.26
N ARG A 144 -14.75 0.27 11.21
CA ARG A 144 -15.58 0.18 9.99
C ARG A 144 -16.96 -0.39 10.27
N ALA A 145 -17.07 -1.42 11.12
CA ALA A 145 -18.35 -1.99 11.52
C ALA A 145 -19.22 -0.97 12.28
N VAL A 146 -18.63 -0.22 13.22
CA VAL A 146 -19.33 0.85 13.93
C VAL A 146 -19.76 1.96 12.98
N ARG A 147 -18.90 2.40 12.06
CA ARG A 147 -19.25 3.37 11.02
C ARG A 147 -20.44 2.88 10.17
N GLY A 148 -20.42 1.62 9.75
CA GLY A 148 -21.51 1.03 8.97
C GLY A 148 -22.86 1.08 9.70
N ALA A 149 -22.84 0.98 11.04
CA ALA A 149 -24.04 1.10 11.87
C ALA A 149 -24.46 2.56 12.13
N CYS A 150 -23.51 3.49 12.29
CA CYS A 150 -23.78 4.88 12.69
C CYS A 150 -23.89 5.90 11.53
N GLY A 151 -23.42 5.54 10.33
CA GLY A 151 -23.37 6.44 9.17
C GLY A 151 -22.06 7.26 9.06
N PRO A 152 -21.83 7.93 7.92
CA PRO A 152 -20.57 8.63 7.62
C PRO A 152 -20.42 10.01 8.28
N ASP A 153 -21.53 10.63 8.69
CA ASP A 153 -21.58 12.07 9.00
C ASP A 153 -20.89 12.47 10.32
N ASP A 154 -20.55 11.51 11.17
CA ASP A 154 -20.03 11.80 12.52
C ASP A 154 -18.51 11.91 12.62
N GLY A 155 -17.76 11.70 11.53
CA GLY A 155 -16.29 11.65 11.58
C GLY A 155 -15.79 10.61 12.60
N ALA A 156 -16.58 9.56 12.84
CA ALA A 156 -16.39 8.60 13.92
C ALA A 156 -15.02 7.91 13.82
N ILE A 157 -14.55 7.60 12.61
CA ILE A 157 -13.21 7.01 12.40
C ILE A 157 -12.10 8.01 12.76
N VAL A 158 -12.22 9.28 12.37
CA VAL A 158 -11.24 10.33 12.74
C VAL A 158 -11.18 10.50 14.25
N ARG A 159 -12.33 10.47 14.93
CA ARG A 159 -12.38 10.53 16.41
C ARG A 159 -11.82 9.27 17.03
N ALA A 160 -12.10 8.10 16.47
CA ALA A 160 -11.59 6.82 16.93
C ALA A 160 -10.06 6.77 16.83
N LEU A 161 -9.46 7.30 15.75
CA LEU A 161 -8.00 7.34 15.60
C LEU A 161 -7.29 8.10 16.74
N ARG A 162 -7.97 9.02 17.43
CA ARG A 162 -7.42 9.70 18.63
C ARG A 162 -7.29 8.80 19.84
N TRP A 163 -7.99 7.66 19.83
CA TRP A 163 -7.97 6.65 20.88
C TRP A 163 -7.17 5.41 20.47
N LEU A 164 -6.45 5.49 19.34
CA LEU A 164 -5.49 4.46 18.98
C LEU A 164 -4.42 4.39 20.06
N ASP A 165 -4.07 3.17 20.47
CA ASP A 165 -2.96 2.93 21.38
C ASP A 165 -1.66 3.43 20.71
N PRO A 166 -1.06 4.54 21.21
CA PRO A 166 0.10 5.15 20.57
C PRO A 166 1.34 4.25 20.62
N ASP A 167 1.38 3.28 21.55
CA ASP A 167 2.48 2.32 21.67
C ASP A 167 2.41 1.23 20.58
N ARG A 168 1.27 1.12 19.89
CA ARG A 168 1.02 0.11 18.85
C ARG A 168 0.86 0.69 17.45
N GLY A 169 0.78 2.01 17.32
CA GLY A 169 0.69 2.63 16.02
C GLY A 169 0.78 4.15 16.03
N THR A 170 1.45 4.69 15.01
CA THR A 170 1.61 6.14 14.80
C THR A 170 0.84 6.58 13.57
N VAL A 171 -0.05 7.57 13.73
CA VAL A 171 -0.85 8.11 12.62
C VAL A 171 -0.04 9.17 11.85
N VAL A 172 0.08 8.97 10.54
CA VAL A 172 0.71 9.88 9.58
C VAL A 172 -0.34 10.33 8.58
N TRP A 173 -0.42 11.63 8.35
CA TRP A 173 -1.38 12.25 7.45
C TRP A 173 -0.71 12.59 6.12
N LEU A 174 -1.19 12.00 5.03
CA LEU A 174 -0.74 12.37 3.70
C LEU A 174 -1.58 13.55 3.20
N THR A 175 -1.01 14.75 3.16
CA THR A 175 -1.69 15.97 2.72
C THR A 175 -1.41 16.33 1.25
N GLY A 176 -1.03 15.36 0.41
CA GLY A 176 -0.60 15.58 -0.97
C GLY A 176 -1.68 16.05 -1.94
N GLY A 177 -1.27 16.87 -2.93
CA GLY A 177 -2.13 17.57 -3.88
C GLY A 177 -2.77 16.67 -4.95
N SER A 178 -3.85 17.17 -5.55
CA SER A 178 -4.52 16.51 -6.67
C SER A 178 -3.54 16.29 -7.83
N ARG A 179 -3.56 15.08 -8.41
CA ARG A 179 -2.86 14.78 -9.67
C ARG A 179 -3.30 15.81 -10.72
N GLU A 180 -2.40 16.71 -11.13
CA GLU A 180 -2.64 17.49 -12.33
C GLU A 180 -2.61 16.51 -13.51
N ASP A 181 -3.75 16.37 -14.16
CA ASP A 181 -3.88 15.56 -15.36
C ASP A 181 -3.16 16.31 -16.49
N PRO A 182 -2.06 15.79 -17.07
CA PRO A 182 -1.29 16.52 -18.09
C PRO A 182 -2.03 16.67 -19.44
N GLY A 183 -3.34 16.39 -19.49
CA GLY A 183 -4.16 16.39 -20.71
C GLY A 183 -5.15 17.56 -20.88
N ALA A 184 -5.38 18.41 -19.87
CA ALA A 184 -6.43 19.43 -19.93
C ALA A 184 -5.86 20.86 -20.10
N GLY A 185 -5.14 21.10 -21.18
CA GLY A 185 -4.43 22.38 -21.37
C GLY A 185 -4.13 22.76 -22.82
N ALA A 186 -5.03 22.50 -23.77
CA ALA A 186 -4.93 23.10 -25.11
C ALA A 186 -6.32 23.26 -25.73
N GLY A 187 -7.04 24.31 -25.31
CA GLY A 187 -8.36 24.68 -25.83
C GLY A 187 -8.42 26.16 -26.20
N ALA A 188 -7.87 26.46 -27.38
CA ALA A 188 -8.19 27.58 -28.29
C ALA A 188 -8.49 28.98 -27.70
N VAL A 189 -7.53 29.87 -27.98
CA VAL A 189 -7.75 31.30 -28.24
C VAL A 189 -8.86 31.49 -29.28
N ARG A 190 -9.92 32.24 -28.93
CA ARG A 190 -10.57 33.23 -29.80
C ARG A 190 -11.22 34.32 -28.97
#